data_AF-D3F908-F1
#
_entry.id   AF-D3F908-F1
#
_cell.length_a   1.000
_cell.length_b   1.000
_cell.length_c   1.000
_cell.angle_alpha   90.00
_cell.angle_beta   90.00
_cell.angle_gamma   90.00
#
_symmetry.space_group_name_H-M   'P 1'
#
loop_
_entity.id
_entity.type
_entity.pdbx_description
1 polymer ?
#
loop_
_entity_poly.entity_id
_entity_poly.type
_entity_poly.pdbx_seq_one_letter_code
_entity_poly.pdbx_strand_id
1 'polypeptide(L)'
;MGVPPEDLRLQDALNLRELHRYVDRVSDRWPIEHALIGGARVDDANGALPQRERGPEWVVVLISGFFDGVPWLERVYQAGSLWDAAEMGAPADVHCYTPLEFERKRETLRPVRDAAERGIDLFAAGQAPGD
;
A
#
# COMPACT_ATOMS: atom_id res chain seq x y z
N MET A 1 3.94 -11.36 24.02
CA MET A 1 2.55 -11.59 23.59
C MET A 1 2.62 -12.16 22.19
N GLY A 2 2.17 -13.40 21.98
CA GLY A 2 2.30 -14.08 20.68
C GLY A 2 1.27 -13.55 19.69
N VAL A 3 1.67 -13.35 18.44
CA VAL A 3 0.76 -13.00 17.34
C VAL A 3 -0.20 -14.18 17.13
N PRO A 4 -1.52 -13.97 17.10
CA PRO A 4 -2.46 -15.07 16.89
C PRO A 4 -2.23 -15.73 15.52
N PRO A 5 -2.53 -17.03 15.37
CA PRO A 5 -2.20 -17.80 14.17
C PRO A 5 -2.91 -17.31 12.90
N GLU A 6 -4.03 -16.60 13.03
CA GLU A 6 -4.74 -15.95 11.92
C GLU A 6 -3.97 -14.76 11.35
N ASP A 7 -3.34 -13.95 12.22
CA ASP A 7 -2.49 -12.83 11.82
C ASP A 7 -1.21 -13.30 11.14
N LEU A 8 -0.63 -14.43 11.58
CA LEU A 8 0.53 -15.05 10.90
C LEU A 8 0.19 -15.50 9.46
N ARG A 9 -1.02 -16.03 9.25
CA ARG A 9 -1.47 -16.42 7.91
C ARG A 9 -1.70 -15.22 7.01
N LEU A 10 -2.21 -14.11 7.56
CA LEU A 10 -2.34 -12.84 6.84
C LEU A 10 -0.97 -12.26 6.48
N GLN A 11 0.01 -12.35 7.39
CA GLN A 11 1.39 -11.91 7.17
C GLN A 11 2.03 -12.64 5.99
N ASP A 12 1.90 -13.97 5.95
CA ASP A 12 2.44 -14.79 4.87
C ASP A 12 1.63 -14.62 3.56
N ALA A 13 0.30 -14.56 3.64
CA ALA A 13 -0.56 -14.41 2.47
C ALA A 13 -0.32 -13.09 1.71
N LEU A 14 0.00 -12.02 2.45
CA LEU A 14 0.28 -10.70 1.88
C LEU A 14 1.77 -10.39 1.73
N ASN A 15 2.66 -11.29 2.15
CA ASN A 15 4.11 -11.06 2.21
C ASN A 15 4.45 -9.70 2.85
N LEU A 16 3.92 -9.44 4.06
CA LEU A 16 4.11 -8.13 4.73
C LEU A 16 5.58 -7.77 4.91
N ARG A 17 6.46 -8.77 5.05
CA ARG A 17 7.90 -8.56 5.11
C ARG A 17 8.43 -7.88 3.84
N GLU A 18 8.02 -8.35 2.67
CA GLU A 18 8.45 -7.72 1.42
C GLU A 18 7.78 -6.36 1.19
N LEU A 19 6.53 -6.19 1.60
CA LEU A 19 5.87 -4.87 1.56
C LEU A 19 6.63 -3.82 2.37
N HIS A 20 7.10 -4.15 3.58
CA HIS A 20 7.93 -3.23 4.37
C HIS A 20 9.27 -2.94 3.67
N ARG A 21 9.95 -3.97 3.15
CA ARG A 21 11.20 -3.76 2.40
C ARG A 21 11.01 -2.92 1.16
N TYR A 22 9.89 -3.07 0.46
CA TYR A 22 9.52 -2.23 -0.67
C TYR A 22 9.39 -0.78 -0.24
N VAL A 23 8.65 -0.50 0.83
CA VAL A 23 8.51 0.84 1.39
C VAL A 23 9.86 1.40 1.85
N ASP A 24 10.74 0.60 2.45
CA ASP A 24 12.10 1.00 2.83
C ASP A 24 12.91 1.44 1.59
N ARG A 25 12.88 0.65 0.52
CA ARG A 25 13.57 0.98 -0.75
C ARG A 25 13.07 2.27 -1.39
N VAL A 26 11.77 2.58 -1.25
CA VAL A 26 11.22 3.86 -1.71
C VAL A 26 11.60 4.98 -0.75
N SER A 27 11.60 4.70 0.55
CA SER A 27 11.93 5.66 1.63
C SER A 27 13.37 6.17 1.55
N ASP A 28 14.29 5.34 1.03
CA ASP A 28 15.67 5.76 0.70
C ASP A 28 15.74 6.91 -0.32
N ARG A 29 14.68 7.12 -1.12
CA ARG A 29 14.58 8.21 -2.11
C ARG A 29 13.73 9.37 -1.62
N TRP A 30 12.56 9.04 -1.07
CA TRP A 30 11.60 10.00 -0.53
C TRP A 30 11.09 9.46 0.79
N PRO A 31 11.34 10.13 1.93
CA PRO A 31 10.79 9.70 3.22
C PRO A 31 9.27 9.52 3.14
N ILE A 32 8.79 8.27 3.20
CA ILE A 32 7.37 7.95 3.12
C ILE A 32 6.73 8.15 4.50
N GLU A 33 5.64 8.89 4.54
CA GLU A 33 4.88 9.18 5.76
C GLU A 33 3.78 8.15 6.00
N HIS A 34 3.11 7.72 4.92
CA HIS A 34 2.12 6.64 4.95
C HIS A 34 2.22 5.77 3.71
N ALA A 35 1.96 4.47 3.87
CA ALA A 35 1.87 3.50 2.78
C ALA A 35 0.62 2.65 2.98
N LEU A 36 -0.36 2.87 2.10
CA LEU A 36 -1.65 2.17 2.12
C LEU A 36 -1.64 1.10 1.04
N ILE A 37 -1.88 -0.14 1.44
CA ILE A 37 -1.87 -1.31 0.55
C ILE A 37 -3.31 -1.81 0.40
N GLY A 38 -3.77 -1.89 -0.84
CA GLY A 38 -5.06 -2.44 -1.23
C GLY A 38 -4.94 -3.36 -2.44
N GLY A 39 -6.05 -3.55 -3.14
CA GLY A 39 -6.15 -4.45 -4.29
C GLY A 39 -6.71 -5.82 -3.91
N ALA A 40 -6.89 -6.67 -4.92
CA ALA A 40 -7.63 -7.91 -4.79
C ALA A 40 -7.07 -8.86 -3.72
N ARG A 41 -5.75 -8.87 -3.51
CA ARG A 41 -5.14 -9.73 -2.48
C ARG A 41 -5.48 -9.28 -1.07
N VAL A 42 -5.55 -7.97 -0.85
CA VAL A 42 -5.97 -7.42 0.44
C VAL A 42 -7.46 -7.66 0.66
N ASP A 43 -8.29 -7.51 -0.38
CA ASP A 43 -9.71 -7.86 -0.32
C ASP A 43 -9.92 -9.35 0.01
N ASP A 44 -9.17 -10.26 -0.65
CA ASP A 44 -9.20 -11.71 -0.37
C ASP A 44 -8.77 -12.01 1.08
N ALA A 45 -7.70 -11.37 1.55
CA ALA A 45 -7.21 -11.50 2.93
C ALA A 45 -8.25 -11.02 3.96
N ASN A 46 -9.02 -9.98 3.62
CA ASN A 46 -10.14 -9.47 4.40
C ASN A 46 -11.43 -10.30 4.25
N GLY A 47 -11.41 -11.40 3.49
CA GLY A 47 -12.54 -12.32 3.33
C GLY A 47 -13.62 -11.84 2.34
N ALA A 48 -13.26 -11.01 1.35
CA ALA A 48 -14.20 -10.56 0.33
C ALA A 48 -14.81 -11.74 -0.45
N LEU A 49 -16.12 -11.66 -0.72
CA LEU A 49 -16.82 -12.60 -1.59
C LEU A 49 -16.41 -12.43 -3.06
N PRO A 50 -16.64 -13.42 -3.95
CA PRO A 50 -16.27 -13.33 -5.36
C PRO A 50 -16.74 -12.03 -6.02
N GLN A 51 -15.81 -11.26 -6.58
CA GLN A 51 -16.12 -9.97 -7.22
C GLN A 51 -16.26 -10.14 -8.75
N ARG A 52 -17.19 -9.39 -9.36
CA ARG A 52 -17.37 -9.38 -10.84
C ARG A 52 -16.18 -8.76 -11.57
N GLU A 53 -15.58 -7.73 -10.97
CA GLU A 53 -14.35 -7.08 -11.43
C GLU A 53 -13.37 -7.10 -10.26
N ARG A 54 -12.30 -7.89 -10.38
CA ARG A 54 -11.30 -8.09 -9.33
C ARG A 54 -10.33 -6.91 -9.20
N GLY A 55 -10.09 -6.17 -10.30
CA GLY A 55 -9.14 -5.06 -10.32
C GLY A 55 -7.68 -5.51 -10.23
N PRO A 56 -6.73 -4.58 -9.96
CA PRO A 56 -5.32 -4.92 -9.74
C PRO A 56 -5.14 -5.83 -8.52
N GLU A 57 -4.18 -6.76 -8.60
CA GLU A 57 -3.81 -7.62 -7.47
C GLU A 57 -3.28 -6.79 -6.29
N TRP A 58 -2.53 -5.74 -6.60
CA TRP A 58 -1.92 -4.81 -5.66
C TRP A 58 -2.18 -3.37 -6.08
N VAL A 59 -2.72 -2.58 -5.15
CA VAL A 59 -2.80 -1.13 -5.23
C VAL A 59 -1.93 -0.57 -4.11
N VAL A 60 -0.95 0.25 -4.44
CA VAL A 60 -0.03 0.84 -3.45
C VAL A 60 -0.18 2.36 -3.50
N VAL A 61 -0.61 2.96 -2.39
CA VAL A 61 -0.69 4.42 -2.25
C VAL A 61 0.40 4.88 -1.29
N LEU A 62 1.36 5.62 -1.82
CA LEU A 62 2.49 6.19 -1.09
C LEU A 62 2.25 7.67 -0.87
N ILE A 63 2.38 8.11 0.38
CA ILE A 63 2.14 9.49 0.77
C ILE A 63 3.44 10.06 1.36
N SER A 64 3.88 11.18 0.79
CA SER A 64 5.08 11.89 1.24
C SER A 64 5.02 13.35 0.86
N GLY A 65 5.35 14.25 1.78
CA GLY A 65 5.58 15.67 1.49
C GLY A 65 6.74 15.90 0.52
N PHE A 66 7.70 14.97 0.43
CA PHE A 66 8.85 15.06 -0.47
C PHE A 66 8.51 14.83 -1.95
N PHE A 67 7.27 14.46 -2.24
CA PHE A 67 6.77 14.46 -3.60
C PHE A 67 6.46 15.87 -4.13
N ASP A 68 6.34 16.88 -3.26
CA ASP A 68 6.08 18.25 -3.71
C ASP A 68 7.17 18.74 -4.66
N GLY A 69 6.76 19.35 -5.77
CA GLY A 69 7.65 19.76 -6.86
C GLY A 69 8.22 18.63 -7.74
N VAL A 70 8.03 17.35 -7.40
CA VAL A 70 8.48 16.22 -8.24
C VAL A 70 7.41 15.89 -9.29
N PRO A 71 7.72 15.68 -10.58
CA PRO A 71 6.73 15.29 -11.59
C PRO A 71 6.07 13.94 -11.29
N TRP A 72 4.74 13.85 -11.42
CA TRP A 72 3.99 12.63 -11.09
C TRP A 72 4.52 11.36 -11.77
N LEU A 73 4.82 11.43 -13.08
CA LEU A 73 5.36 10.30 -13.84
C LEU A 73 6.69 9.80 -13.28
N GLU A 74 7.54 10.70 -12.78
CA GLU A 74 8.81 10.34 -12.15
C GLU A 74 8.57 9.58 -10.85
N ARG A 75 7.66 10.07 -10.00
CA ARG A 75 7.30 9.44 -8.73
C ARG A 75 6.84 8.00 -8.94
N VAL A 76 5.87 7.78 -9.84
CA VAL A 76 5.29 6.45 -10.08
C VAL A 76 6.24 5.53 -10.82
N TYR A 77 7.07 6.05 -11.74
CA TYR A 77 8.08 5.25 -12.42
C TYR A 77 9.15 4.74 -11.45
N GLN A 78 9.71 5.62 -10.61
CA GLN A 78 10.72 5.23 -9.64
C GLN A 78 10.15 4.27 -8.59
N ALA A 79 9.00 4.59 -8.00
CA ALA A 79 8.37 3.73 -7.01
C ALA A 79 7.93 2.38 -7.61
N GLY A 80 7.41 2.36 -8.84
CA GLY A 80 7.08 1.14 -9.56
C GLY A 80 8.30 0.28 -9.89
N SER A 81 9.45 0.89 -10.23
CA SER A 81 10.68 0.17 -10.55
C SER A 81 11.29 -0.61 -9.37
N LEU A 82 10.89 -0.27 -8.14
CA LEU A 82 11.37 -0.89 -6.90
C LEU A 82 10.50 -2.03 -6.41
N TRP A 83 9.36 -2.24 -7.06
CA TRP A 83 8.46 -3.34 -6.78
C TRP A 83 9.03 -4.65 -7.30
N ASP A 84 9.11 -5.66 -6.44
CA ASP A 84 9.54 -7.00 -6.83
C ASP A 84 8.31 -7.84 -7.20
N ALA A 85 7.92 -7.81 -8.49
CA ALA A 85 6.76 -8.57 -8.95
C ALA A 85 6.97 -10.09 -8.88
N ALA A 86 8.22 -10.58 -8.84
CA ALA A 86 8.51 -11.99 -8.72
C ALA A 86 8.26 -12.47 -7.28
N GLU A 87 8.72 -11.69 -6.29
CA GLU A 87 8.48 -11.97 -4.87
C GLU A 87 7.02 -11.70 -4.46
N MET A 88 6.38 -10.68 -5.04
CA MET A 88 4.99 -10.31 -4.73
C MET A 88 3.93 -11.05 -5.56
N GLY A 89 4.36 -11.80 -6.59
CA GLY A 89 3.52 -12.63 -7.46
C GLY A 89 2.63 -11.88 -8.45
N ALA A 90 2.67 -10.54 -8.49
CA ALA A 90 1.95 -9.69 -9.43
C ALA A 90 2.54 -8.27 -9.43
N PRO A 91 2.35 -7.47 -10.51
CA PRO A 91 2.71 -6.06 -10.50
C PRO A 91 1.82 -5.24 -9.56
N ALA A 92 2.32 -4.09 -9.13
CA ALA A 92 1.55 -3.10 -8.38
C ALA A 92 1.08 -1.95 -9.27
N ASP A 93 -0.16 -1.51 -9.04
CA ASP A 93 -0.65 -0.19 -9.47
C ASP A 93 -0.26 0.84 -8.39
N VAL A 94 0.69 1.72 -8.73
CA VAL A 94 1.35 2.60 -7.75
C VAL A 94 0.85 4.03 -7.90
N HIS A 95 0.43 4.60 -6.78
CA HIS A 95 -0.02 5.98 -6.66
C HIS A 95 0.88 6.74 -5.67
N CYS A 96 1.44 7.88 -6.09
CA CYS A 96 2.32 8.71 -5.26
C CYS A 96 1.74 10.11 -5.10
N TYR A 97 1.46 10.52 -3.85
CA TYR A 97 0.80 11.79 -3.56
C TYR A 97 1.44 12.54 -2.39
N THR A 98 1.44 13.86 -2.46
CA THR A 98 1.58 14.67 -1.24
C THR A 98 0.35 14.48 -0.34
N PRO A 99 0.42 14.78 0.96
CA PRO A 99 -0.74 14.68 1.84
C PRO A 99 -1.98 15.42 1.32
N LEU A 100 -1.80 16.64 0.81
CA LEU A 100 -2.89 17.44 0.23
C LEU A 100 -3.44 16.85 -1.08
N GLU A 101 -2.60 16.28 -1.92
CA GLU A 101 -3.05 15.56 -3.12
C GLU A 101 -3.87 14.32 -2.74
N PHE A 102 -3.40 13.57 -1.75
CA PHE A 102 -4.07 12.35 -1.27
C PHE A 102 -5.49 12.65 -0.78
N GLU A 103 -5.69 13.70 0.04
CA GLU A 103 -7.01 14.12 0.51
C GLU A 103 -8.01 14.36 -0.63
N ARG A 104 -7.56 14.92 -1.75
CA ARG A 104 -8.41 15.14 -2.92
C ARG A 104 -8.62 13.84 -3.72
N LYS A 105 -7.60 12.99 -3.77
CA LYS A 105 -7.63 11.75 -4.57
C LYS A 105 -8.45 10.65 -3.90
N ARG A 106 -8.50 10.57 -2.57
CA ARG A 106 -9.41 9.66 -1.87
C ARG A 106 -10.89 9.95 -2.15
N GLU A 107 -11.25 11.19 -2.49
CA GLU A 107 -12.64 11.52 -2.84
C GLU A 107 -12.97 11.16 -4.28
N THR A 108 -11.98 11.25 -5.17
CA THR A 108 -12.18 11.22 -6.63
C THR A 108 -11.75 9.92 -7.31
N LEU A 109 -10.80 9.18 -6.74
CA LEU A 109 -10.26 7.94 -7.30
C LEU A 109 -10.63 6.75 -6.43
N ARG A 110 -11.43 5.84 -7.00
CA ARG A 110 -11.90 4.64 -6.30
C ARG A 110 -10.76 3.77 -5.73
N PRO A 111 -9.67 3.44 -6.47
CA PRO A 111 -8.60 2.61 -5.91
C PRO A 111 -7.93 3.24 -4.69
N VAL A 112 -7.73 4.57 -4.70
CA VAL A 112 -7.13 5.32 -3.60
C VAL A 112 -8.06 5.35 -2.39
N ARG A 113 -9.35 5.57 -2.62
CA ARG A 113 -10.38 5.50 -1.56
C ARG A 113 -10.44 4.13 -0.92
N ASP A 114 -10.52 3.09 -1.75
CA ASP A 114 -10.66 1.71 -1.32
C ASP A 114 -9.45 1.27 -0.49
N ALA A 115 -8.23 1.64 -0.91
CA ALA A 115 -7.01 1.42 -0.13
C ALA A 115 -7.01 2.19 1.21
N ALA A 116 -7.54 3.41 1.24
CA ALA A 116 -7.61 4.21 2.46
C ALA A 116 -8.68 3.72 3.47
N GLU A 117 -9.78 3.17 2.98
CA GLU A 117 -10.92 2.76 3.82
C GLU A 117 -10.84 1.30 4.27
N ARG A 118 -10.27 0.43 3.43
CA ARG A 118 -10.29 -1.04 3.63
C ARG A 118 -8.91 -1.68 3.48
N GLY A 119 -7.90 -0.91 3.10
CA GLY A 119 -6.54 -1.40 2.96
C GLY A 119 -5.80 -1.50 4.29
N ILE A 120 -4.50 -1.78 4.20
CA ILE A 120 -3.58 -1.88 5.33
C ILE A 120 -2.66 -0.67 5.29
N ASP A 121 -2.54 0.04 6.42
CA ASP A 121 -1.49 1.04 6.62
C ASP A 121 -0.27 0.38 7.27
N LEU A 122 0.84 0.32 6.53
CA LEU A 122 2.08 -0.31 6.97
C LEU A 122 2.80 0.48 8.08
N PHE A 123 2.45 1.75 8.28
CA PHE A 123 3.01 2.57 9.36
C PHE A 123 2.11 2.58 10.60
N ALA A 124 0.80 2.38 10.45
CA ALA A 124 -0.15 2.32 11.57
C ALA A 124 -0.04 1.02 12.39
N ALA A 125 0.48 -0.06 11.79
CA ALA A 125 0.63 -1.36 12.45
C ALA A 125 1.59 -1.37 13.67
N GLY A 126 2.26 -0.24 13.96
CA GLY A 126 3.05 -0.02 15.18
C GLY A 126 2.33 0.74 16.31
N GLN A 127 1.11 1.23 16.09
CA GLN A 127 0.33 1.94 17.11
C GLN A 127 -0.71 0.98 17.71
N ALA A 128 -0.30 0.19 18.70
CA ALA A 128 -1.28 -0.24 19.70
C ALA A 128 -1.96 1.02 20.25
N PRO A 129 -3.29 1.04 20.49
CA PRO A 129 -3.91 2.15 21.20
C PRO A 129 -3.21 2.27 22.55
N GLY A 130 -2.42 3.33 22.71
CA GLY A 130 -1.72 3.64 23.95
C GLY A 130 -2.69 4.28 24.94
N ASP A 131 -2.70 3.67 26.13
CA ASP A 131 -3.30 4.04 27.42
C ASP A 131 -4.83 3.93 27.61
#